data_AF-A0A7S2IBQ3-F1
#
_entry.id   AF-A0A7S2IBQ3-F1
#
_cell.length_a   1.000
_cell.length_b   1.000
_cell.length_c   1.000
_cell.angle_alpha   90.00
_cell.angle_beta   90.00
_cell.angle_gamma   90.00
#
_symmetry.space_group_name_H-M   'P 1'
#
loop_
_entity.id
_entity.type
_entity.pdbx_description
1 polymer ?
#
loop_
_entity_poly.entity_id
_entity_poly.type
_entity_poly.pdbx_seq_one_letter_code
_entity_poly.pdbx_strand_id
1 'polypeptide(L)'
;MSTLAWKRLLLMGISLIAAGTIGFHQIPGMIDEDAGGNHLINSIYCSVMTLTTVGFGDICPSENITHVGRAFIVVLSFCGLGMFCGPVMDFSASWTKKVPGGALGAFVVTLGLGIAVFTVAEEMSELEAAYFSIITGTTIGYGEMGPKTDVGRLVTAVFAILVINVVGGLLDPAKEFLSSFCVDKSAEASKKDPEKKFV
;
A
#
# COMPACT_ATOMS: atom_id res chain seq x y z
N MET A 1 -11.61 17.55 2.74
CA MET A 1 -11.62 16.99 4.11
C MET A 1 -11.22 18.05 5.12
N SER A 2 -11.82 18.08 6.31
CA SER A 2 -11.40 18.98 7.39
C SER A 2 -10.01 18.58 7.90
N THR A 3 -9.22 19.55 8.39
CA THR A 3 -7.88 19.32 8.96
C THR A 3 -7.90 18.31 10.12
N LEU A 4 -9.04 18.20 10.82
CA LEU A 4 -9.27 17.24 11.90
C LEU A 4 -9.38 15.80 11.39
N ALA A 5 -10.03 15.57 10.25
CA ALA A 5 -10.17 14.24 9.66
C ALA A 5 -8.81 13.67 9.23
N TRP A 6 -7.95 14.52 8.66
CA TRP A 6 -6.60 14.13 8.25
C TRP A 6 -5.72 13.69 9.42
N LYS A 7 -5.76 14.45 10.52
CA LYS A 7 -5.03 14.09 11.75
C LYS A 7 -5.49 12.73 12.29
N ARG A 8 -6.80 12.44 12.26
CA ARG A 8 -7.35 11.15 12.70
C ARG A 8 -6.88 9.99 11.81
N LEU A 9 -6.84 10.18 10.49
CA LEU A 9 -6.36 9.16 9.56
C LEU A 9 -4.88 8.84 9.75
N LEU A 10 -4.04 9.88 9.89
CA LEU A 10 -2.61 9.69 10.18
C LEU A 10 -2.40 9.00 11.53
N LEU A 11 -3.11 9.42 12.58
CA LEU A 11 -3.03 8.78 13.90
C LEU A 11 -3.46 7.31 13.84
N MET A 12 -4.53 7.00 13.10
CA MET A 12 -4.99 5.63 12.91
C MET A 12 -3.94 4.80 12.16
N GLY A 13 -3.39 5.30 11.05
CA GLY A 13 -2.34 4.61 10.29
C GLY A 13 -1.09 4.33 11.14
N ILE A 14 -0.61 5.33 11.89
CA ILE A 14 0.52 5.17 12.82
C ILE A 14 0.19 4.14 13.91
N SER A 15 -1.02 4.17 14.46
CA SER A 15 -1.43 3.20 15.47
C SER A 15 -1.49 1.76 14.95
N LEU A 16 -1.92 1.56 13.70
CA LEU A 16 -1.95 0.25 13.04
C LEU A 16 -0.55 -0.26 12.76
N ILE A 17 0.35 0.60 12.27
CA ILE A 17 1.76 0.24 12.07
C ILE A 17 2.41 -0.11 13.41
N ALA A 18 2.14 0.64 14.48
CA ALA A 18 2.65 0.34 15.81
C ALA A 18 2.12 -1.00 16.34
N ALA A 19 0.82 -1.24 16.25
CA ALA A 19 0.21 -2.51 16.66
C ALA A 19 0.75 -3.70 15.84
N GLY A 20 0.89 -3.51 14.53
CA GLY A 20 1.48 -4.50 13.63
C GLY A 20 2.93 -4.80 14.01
N THR A 21 3.74 -3.76 14.17
CA THR A 21 5.16 -3.87 14.58
C THR A 21 5.30 -4.60 15.91
N ILE A 22 4.47 -4.28 16.91
CA ILE A 22 4.48 -4.98 18.21
C ILE A 22 4.16 -6.47 18.02
N GLY A 23 3.15 -6.80 17.22
CA GLY A 23 2.78 -8.19 16.96
C GLY A 23 3.89 -8.97 16.24
N PHE A 24 4.47 -8.41 15.17
CA PHE A 24 5.60 -9.01 14.46
C PHE A 24 6.84 -9.14 15.35
N HIS A 25 7.05 -8.21 16.27
CA HIS A 25 8.21 -8.23 17.17
C HIS A 25 8.03 -9.20 18.35
N GLN A 26 6.82 -9.36 18.88
CA GLN A 26 6.60 -10.11 20.13
C GLN A 26 6.13 -11.54 19.90
N ILE A 27 5.44 -11.82 18.80
CA ILE A 27 4.91 -13.17 18.54
C ILE A 27 6.02 -14.04 17.93
N PRO A 28 6.37 -15.18 18.56
CA PRO A 28 7.38 -16.09 18.02
C PRO A 28 6.99 -16.65 16.65
N GLY A 29 7.97 -16.77 15.75
CA GLY A 29 7.79 -17.30 14.40
C GLY A 29 7.15 -16.32 13.40
N MET A 30 7.00 -15.04 13.78
CA MET A 30 6.50 -14.01 12.86
C MET A 30 7.57 -13.49 11.91
N ILE A 31 8.82 -13.43 12.35
CA ILE A 31 9.97 -13.02 11.54
C ILE A 31 10.90 -14.23 11.46
N ASP A 32 11.41 -14.48 10.25
CA ASP A 32 12.38 -15.54 10.03
C ASP A 32 13.69 -15.25 10.79
N GLU A 33 14.25 -16.27 11.45
CA GLU A 33 15.52 -16.16 12.18
C GLU A 33 16.69 -15.91 11.22
N ASP A 34 16.59 -16.40 9.99
CA ASP A 34 17.59 -16.24 8.93
C ASP A 34 17.41 -14.93 8.12
N ALA A 35 16.38 -14.12 8.45
CA ALA A 35 16.12 -12.85 7.74
C ALA A 35 17.29 -11.86 7.83
N GLY A 36 18.16 -11.98 8.84
CA GLY A 36 19.25 -11.04 9.10
C GLY A 36 18.77 -9.61 9.42
N GLY A 37 19.70 -8.70 9.73
CA GLY A 37 19.39 -7.31 10.04
C GLY A 37 18.73 -7.11 11.41
N ASN A 38 18.23 -5.90 11.66
CA ASN A 38 17.63 -5.55 12.94
C ASN A 38 16.19 -6.05 13.04
N HIS A 39 15.90 -6.83 14.08
CA HIS A 39 14.57 -7.40 14.33
C HIS A 39 13.43 -6.35 14.39
N LEU A 40 13.70 -5.16 14.95
CA LEU A 40 12.74 -4.06 14.98
C LEU A 40 12.46 -3.51 13.59
N ILE A 41 13.48 -3.36 12.76
CA ILE A 41 13.33 -2.88 11.37
C ILE A 41 12.52 -3.89 10.56
N ASN A 42 12.81 -5.18 10.72
CA ASN A 42 12.06 -6.26 10.09
C ASN A 42 10.59 -6.24 10.52
N SER A 43 10.32 -5.99 11.81
CA SER A 43 8.96 -5.88 12.35
C SER A 43 8.18 -4.72 11.75
N ILE A 44 8.82 -3.55 11.61
CA ILE A 44 8.22 -2.36 11.00
C ILE A 44 7.95 -2.63 9.52
N TYR A 45 8.93 -3.18 8.82
CA TYR A 45 8.82 -3.54 7.41
C TYR A 45 7.64 -4.50 7.19
N CYS A 46 7.61 -5.65 7.86
CA CYS A 46 6.51 -6.63 7.76
C CYS A 46 5.15 -6.02 8.09
N SER A 47 5.07 -5.17 9.12
CA SER A 47 3.85 -4.46 9.46
C SER A 47 3.37 -3.59 8.32
N VAL A 48 4.25 -2.77 7.74
CA VAL A 48 3.88 -1.86 6.64
C VAL A 48 3.49 -2.68 5.42
N MET A 49 4.28 -3.68 5.03
CA MET A 49 4.02 -4.51 3.84
C MET A 49 2.73 -5.31 3.93
N THR A 50 2.34 -5.72 5.13
CA THR A 50 1.05 -6.37 5.39
C THR A 50 -0.11 -5.37 5.30
N LEU A 51 0.04 -4.20 5.92
CA LEU A 51 -1.00 -3.15 5.93
C LEU A 51 -1.24 -2.53 4.55
N THR A 52 -0.17 -2.42 3.75
CA THR A 52 -0.22 -1.94 2.35
C THR A 52 -0.62 -3.02 1.36
N THR A 53 -0.84 -4.25 1.83
CA THR A 53 -1.23 -5.41 1.01
C THR A 53 -0.23 -5.80 -0.07
N VAL A 54 1.02 -5.33 0.00
CA VAL A 54 2.08 -5.76 -0.92
C VAL A 54 2.54 -7.16 -0.57
N GLY A 55 2.81 -7.42 0.72
CA GLY A 55 3.05 -8.76 1.26
C GLY A 55 4.07 -9.62 0.49
N PHE A 56 5.33 -9.16 0.37
CA PHE A 56 6.37 -9.92 -0.35
C PHE A 56 6.58 -11.35 0.14
N GLY A 57 6.33 -11.62 1.43
CA GLY A 57 6.51 -12.96 2.01
C GLY A 57 7.98 -13.38 2.08
N ASP A 58 8.90 -12.42 2.05
CA ASP A 58 10.35 -12.62 1.97
C ASP A 58 10.98 -12.92 3.34
N ILE A 59 10.52 -12.25 4.40
CA ILE A 59 11.06 -12.42 5.77
C ILE A 59 9.99 -12.79 6.81
N CYS A 60 8.71 -12.81 6.43
CA CYS A 60 7.59 -13.07 7.31
C CYS A 60 6.34 -13.54 6.55
N PRO A 61 5.53 -14.43 7.14
CA PRO A 61 5.79 -15.20 8.36
C PRO A 61 6.81 -16.33 8.15
N SER A 62 7.48 -16.76 9.22
CA SER A 62 8.37 -17.93 9.18
C SER A 62 7.58 -19.23 9.02
N GLU A 63 8.23 -20.28 8.51
CA GLU A 63 7.65 -21.62 8.35
C GLU A 63 7.03 -22.15 9.67
N ASN A 64 7.67 -21.84 10.79
CA ASN A 64 7.27 -22.30 12.14
C ASN A 64 6.37 -21.31 12.88
N ILE A 65 5.47 -20.62 12.17
CA ILE A 65 4.53 -19.67 12.78
C ILE A 65 3.53 -20.35 13.72
N THR A 66 3.28 -19.73 14.88
CA THR A 66 2.27 -20.17 15.85
C THR A 66 0.83 -19.97 15.33
N HIS A 67 -0.14 -20.72 15.87
CA HIS A 67 -1.56 -20.49 15.57
C HIS A 67 -2.01 -19.05 15.89
N VAL A 68 -1.46 -18.47 16.96
CA VAL A 68 -1.71 -17.07 17.35
C VAL A 68 -1.16 -16.11 16.30
N GLY A 69 0.04 -16.34 15.78
CA GLY A 69 0.63 -15.54 14.70
C GLY A 69 -0.22 -15.58 13.42
N ARG A 70 -0.72 -16.76 13.03
CA ARG A 70 -1.63 -16.89 11.88
C ARG A 70 -2.91 -16.08 12.07
N ALA A 71 -3.54 -16.18 13.23
CA ALA A 71 -4.74 -15.40 13.55
C ALA A 71 -4.45 -13.90 13.54
N PHE A 72 -3.30 -13.48 14.07
CA PHE A 72 -2.84 -12.09 14.05
C PHE A 72 -2.70 -11.53 12.63
N ILE A 73 -2.04 -12.26 11.72
CA ILE A 73 -1.90 -11.82 10.31
C ILE A 73 -3.27 -11.67 9.66
N VAL A 74 -4.18 -12.62 9.87
CA VAL A 74 -5.54 -12.52 9.32
C VAL A 74 -6.22 -11.23 9.80
N VAL A 75 -6.20 -10.97 11.11
CA VAL A 75 -6.80 -9.75 11.68
C VAL A 75 -6.12 -8.50 11.13
N LEU A 76 -4.80 -8.46 11.10
CA LEU A 76 -4.03 -7.33 10.60
C LEU A 76 -4.31 -7.05 9.11
N SER A 77 -4.45 -8.09 8.28
CA SER A 77 -4.76 -7.97 6.86
C SER A 77 -6.17 -7.41 6.63
N PHE A 78 -7.17 -7.85 7.39
CA PHE A 78 -8.52 -7.25 7.33
C PHE A 78 -8.50 -5.78 7.75
N CYS A 79 -7.72 -5.44 8.78
CA CYS A 79 -7.51 -4.04 9.17
C CYS A 79 -6.80 -3.23 8.08
N GLY A 80 -5.82 -3.80 7.39
CA GLY A 80 -5.10 -3.16 6.28
C GLY A 80 -6.01 -2.81 5.10
N LEU A 81 -6.74 -3.79 4.57
CA LEU A 81 -7.65 -3.61 3.44
C LEU A 81 -8.72 -2.53 3.70
N GLY A 82 -9.34 -2.56 4.88
CA GLY A 82 -10.45 -1.67 5.20
C GLY A 82 -10.05 -0.29 5.72
N MET A 83 -9.06 -0.22 6.62
CA MET A 83 -8.73 1.01 7.36
C MET A 83 -7.47 1.69 6.86
N PHE A 84 -6.52 0.95 6.26
CA PHE A 84 -5.27 1.53 5.79
C PHE A 84 -5.37 1.93 4.31
N CYS A 85 -5.71 1.00 3.42
CA CYS A 85 -5.64 1.20 1.97
C CYS A 85 -6.62 2.28 1.46
N GLY A 86 -7.87 2.29 1.94
CA GLY A 86 -8.88 3.28 1.51
C GLY A 86 -8.46 4.73 1.77
N PRO A 87 -8.21 5.12 3.04
CA PRO A 87 -7.79 6.49 3.35
C PRO A 87 -6.42 6.87 2.78
N VAL A 88 -5.54 5.88 2.60
CA VAL A 88 -4.28 6.07 1.88
C VAL A 88 -4.62 6.47 0.44
N MET A 89 -5.41 5.73 -0.32
CA MET A 89 -5.77 6.13 -1.69
C MET A 89 -6.41 7.53 -1.80
N ASP A 90 -7.22 7.96 -0.82
CA ASP A 90 -7.77 9.33 -0.76
C ASP A 90 -6.69 10.42 -0.56
N PHE A 91 -5.59 10.09 0.13
CA PHE A 91 -4.39 10.91 0.27
C PHE A 91 -3.84 11.23 -1.14
N SER A 92 -3.74 10.22 -2.00
CA SER A 92 -3.26 10.36 -3.39
C SER A 92 -4.04 11.34 -4.24
N ALA A 93 -5.38 11.22 -4.24
CA ALA A 93 -6.25 12.05 -5.07
C ALA A 93 -6.08 13.56 -4.78
N SER A 94 -5.57 13.91 -3.59
CA SER A 94 -5.40 15.28 -3.14
C SER A 94 -4.15 16.00 -3.68
N TRP A 95 -3.07 15.29 -3.98
CA TRP A 95 -1.84 15.89 -4.53
C TRP A 95 -1.61 15.54 -5.99
N THR A 96 -2.15 14.43 -6.49
CA THR A 96 -1.86 13.95 -7.85
C THR A 96 -2.37 14.94 -8.89
N LYS A 97 -3.41 15.73 -8.55
CA LYS A 97 -3.93 16.84 -9.35
C LYS A 97 -3.06 18.10 -9.36
N LYS A 98 -2.06 18.20 -8.46
CA LYS A 98 -1.14 19.35 -8.37
C LYS A 98 0.16 19.11 -9.14
N VAL A 99 0.46 17.88 -9.54
CA VAL A 99 1.66 17.54 -10.30
C VAL A 99 1.44 17.86 -11.79
N PRO A 100 2.38 18.55 -12.47
CA PRO A 100 2.28 18.75 -13.91
C PRO A 100 2.25 17.39 -14.63
N GLY A 101 1.22 17.16 -15.44
CA GLY A 101 0.97 15.87 -16.10
C GLY A 101 0.05 14.90 -15.34
N GLY A 102 -0.56 15.33 -14.22
CA GLY A 102 -1.58 14.55 -13.51
C GLY A 102 -1.05 13.22 -12.95
N ALA A 103 -1.89 12.18 -12.99
CA ALA A 103 -1.55 10.85 -12.47
C ALA A 103 -0.37 10.20 -13.19
N LEU A 104 -0.28 10.36 -14.52
CA LEU A 104 0.83 9.83 -15.30
C LEU A 104 2.16 10.53 -14.95
N GLY A 105 2.14 11.86 -14.82
CA GLY A 105 3.32 12.62 -14.40
C GLY A 105 3.80 12.22 -12.99
N ALA A 106 2.87 12.09 -12.04
CA ALA A 106 3.18 11.62 -10.70
C ALA A 106 3.77 10.20 -10.69
N PHE A 107 3.25 9.30 -11.53
CA PHE A 107 3.76 7.95 -11.70
C PHE A 107 5.20 7.92 -12.22
N VAL A 108 5.49 8.68 -13.29
CA VAL A 108 6.84 8.75 -13.87
C VAL A 108 7.84 9.30 -12.85
N VAL A 109 7.49 10.35 -12.11
CA VAL A 109 8.37 10.93 -11.07
C VAL A 109 8.61 9.94 -9.94
N THR A 110 7.56 9.26 -9.47
CA THR A 110 7.66 8.30 -8.37
C THR A 110 8.45 7.06 -8.77
N LEU A 111 8.28 6.60 -10.02
CA LEU A 111 9.05 5.50 -10.58
C LEU A 111 10.53 5.87 -10.71
N GLY A 112 10.84 7.07 -11.22
CA GLY A 112 12.21 7.58 -11.30
C GLY A 112 12.87 7.69 -9.92
N LEU A 113 12.11 8.13 -8.91
CA LEU A 113 12.57 8.14 -7.51
C LEU A 113 12.85 6.72 -7.00
N GLY A 114 11.95 5.76 -7.26
CA GLY A 114 12.15 4.35 -6.91
C GLY A 114 13.42 3.78 -7.52
N ILE A 115 13.63 3.98 -8.82
CA ILE A 115 14.85 3.55 -9.53
C ILE A 115 16.10 4.14 -8.87
N ALA A 116 16.14 5.46 -8.65
CA ALA A 116 17.30 6.13 -8.07
C ALA A 116 17.59 5.67 -6.64
N VAL A 117 16.54 5.44 -5.84
CA VAL A 117 16.69 5.05 -4.44
C VAL A 117 17.12 3.60 -4.30
N PHE A 118 16.53 2.66 -5.05
CA PHE A 118 16.86 1.23 -4.92
C PHE A 118 18.18 0.85 -5.61
N THR A 119 18.58 1.57 -6.66
CA THR A 119 19.93 1.39 -7.23
C THR A 119 21.02 1.79 -6.25
N VAL A 120 20.78 2.82 -5.41
CA VAL A 120 21.75 3.28 -4.39
C VAL A 120 21.67 2.48 -3.10
N ALA A 121 20.46 2.18 -2.61
CA ALA A 121 20.27 1.54 -1.31
C ALA A 121 20.47 0.01 -1.34
N GLU A 122 20.15 -0.63 -2.47
CA GLU A 122 20.13 -2.09 -2.60
C GLU A 122 21.00 -2.59 -3.77
N GLU A 123 21.78 -1.70 -4.41
CA GLU A 123 22.66 -2.01 -5.54
C GLU A 123 21.95 -2.74 -6.70
N MET A 124 20.64 -2.54 -6.83
CA MET A 124 19.85 -3.10 -7.92
C MET A 124 20.23 -2.46 -9.26
N SER A 125 20.15 -3.21 -10.36
CA SER A 125 20.19 -2.60 -11.69
C SER A 125 18.98 -1.69 -11.93
N GLU A 126 19.08 -0.73 -12.85
CA GLU A 126 17.99 0.21 -13.13
C GLU A 126 16.68 -0.50 -13.52
N LEU A 127 16.78 -1.62 -14.25
CA LEU A 127 15.65 -2.40 -14.69
C LEU A 127 15.02 -3.22 -13.56
N GLU A 128 15.84 -3.80 -12.69
CA GLU A 128 15.37 -4.49 -11.47
C GLU A 128 14.69 -3.50 -10.52
N ALA A 129 15.29 -2.33 -10.31
CA ALA A 129 14.72 -1.29 -9.46
C ALA A 129 13.39 -0.75 -10.02
N ALA A 130 13.28 -0.58 -11.34
CA ALA A 130 12.03 -0.20 -11.99
C ALA A 130 10.95 -1.28 -11.81
N TYR A 131 11.30 -2.55 -12.07
CA TYR A 131 10.40 -3.67 -11.89
C TYR A 131 9.94 -3.80 -10.44
N PHE A 132 10.87 -3.77 -9.48
CA PHE A 132 10.61 -3.80 -8.04
C PHE A 132 9.66 -2.68 -7.61
N SER A 133 9.89 -1.46 -8.11
CA SER A 133 9.02 -0.31 -7.84
C SER A 133 7.60 -0.51 -8.37
N ILE A 134 7.45 -1.07 -9.57
CA ILE A 134 6.16 -1.34 -10.20
C ILE A 134 5.40 -2.42 -9.42
N ILE A 135 6.01 -3.58 -9.14
CA ILE A 135 5.33 -4.68 -8.42
C ILE A 135 4.96 -4.29 -6.98
N THR A 136 5.73 -3.39 -6.37
CA THR A 136 5.41 -2.80 -5.05
C THR A 136 4.19 -1.89 -5.18
N GLY A 137 4.18 -1.01 -6.19
CA GLY A 137 3.09 -0.06 -6.42
C GLY A 137 1.76 -0.70 -6.82
N THR A 138 1.81 -1.79 -7.58
CA THR A 138 0.64 -2.58 -7.96
C THR A 138 0.22 -3.58 -6.88
N THR A 139 0.90 -3.59 -5.73
CA THR A 139 0.68 -4.51 -4.61
C THR A 139 0.67 -5.98 -5.05
N ILE A 140 1.45 -6.35 -6.06
CA ILE A 140 1.60 -7.74 -6.51
C ILE A 140 2.56 -8.47 -5.59
N GLY A 141 3.72 -7.86 -5.32
CA GLY A 141 4.66 -8.33 -4.31
C GLY A 141 5.12 -9.79 -4.46
N TYR A 142 5.64 -10.20 -5.62
CA TYR A 142 6.04 -11.61 -5.86
C TYR A 142 7.10 -12.18 -4.89
N GLY A 143 7.86 -11.32 -4.21
CA GLY A 143 8.86 -11.74 -3.22
C GLY A 143 10.15 -12.31 -3.82
N GLU A 144 10.27 -12.39 -5.14
CA GLU A 144 11.49 -12.87 -5.82
C GLU A 144 12.70 -11.94 -5.64
N MET A 145 12.42 -10.65 -5.43
CA MET A 145 13.40 -9.61 -5.13
C MET A 145 12.87 -8.81 -3.94
N GLY A 146 13.75 -8.54 -2.99
CA GLY A 146 13.42 -7.82 -1.76
C GLY A 146 14.64 -7.15 -1.15
N PRO A 147 14.43 -6.16 -0.27
CA PRO A 147 15.51 -5.42 0.38
C PRO A 147 16.29 -6.30 1.36
N LYS A 148 17.60 -6.35 1.19
CA LYS A 148 18.52 -7.13 2.02
C LYS A 148 19.08 -6.31 3.17
N THR A 149 19.16 -5.00 3.02
CA THR A 149 19.71 -4.10 4.03
C THR A 149 18.62 -3.54 4.94
N ASP A 150 18.99 -3.22 6.19
CA ASP A 150 18.10 -2.53 7.14
C ASP A 150 17.58 -1.20 6.58
N VAL A 151 18.46 -0.47 5.88
CA VAL A 151 18.10 0.81 5.25
C VAL A 151 17.12 0.57 4.10
N GLY A 152 17.38 -0.40 3.23
CA GLY A 152 16.50 -0.73 2.12
C GLY A 152 15.13 -1.24 2.57
N ARG A 153 15.05 -1.95 3.70
CA ARG A 153 13.76 -2.35 4.31
C ARG A 153 12.94 -1.14 4.74
N LEU A 154 13.54 -0.19 5.46
CA LEU A 154 12.87 1.05 5.85
C LEU A 154 12.46 1.90 4.64
N VAL A 155 13.37 2.03 3.68
CA VAL A 155 13.13 2.75 2.43
C VAL A 155 11.98 2.11 1.65
N THR A 156 11.96 0.78 1.52
CA THR A 156 10.89 0.04 0.85
C THR A 156 9.56 0.25 1.56
N ALA A 157 9.52 0.17 2.90
CA ALA A 157 8.31 0.41 3.67
C ALA A 157 7.73 1.81 3.43
N VAL A 158 8.58 2.85 3.47
CA VAL A 158 8.16 4.23 3.19
C VAL A 158 7.74 4.40 1.72
N PHE A 159 8.52 3.84 0.79
CA PHE A 159 8.25 3.89 -0.63
C PHE A 159 6.93 3.21 -0.97
N ALA A 160 6.61 2.05 -0.39
CA ALA A 160 5.36 1.33 -0.60
C ALA A 160 4.15 2.21 -0.31
N ILE A 161 4.16 2.96 0.80
CA ILE A 161 3.10 3.91 1.13
C ILE A 161 2.98 4.97 0.01
N LEU A 162 4.08 5.49 -0.51
CA LEU A 162 4.06 6.50 -1.57
C LEU A 162 3.60 5.95 -2.93
N VAL A 163 4.14 4.82 -3.38
CA VAL A 163 3.93 4.32 -4.75
C VAL A 163 2.52 3.76 -4.96
N ILE A 164 1.94 3.10 -3.95
CA ILE A 164 0.57 2.55 -4.02
C ILE A 164 -0.45 3.66 -4.21
N ASN A 165 -0.24 4.79 -3.55
CA ASN A 165 -1.05 5.98 -3.75
C ASN A 165 -1.07 6.43 -5.21
N VAL A 166 0.10 6.53 -5.80
CA VAL A 166 0.26 7.04 -7.16
C VAL A 166 -0.30 6.07 -8.18
N VAL A 167 -0.09 4.76 -7.99
CA VAL A 167 -0.68 3.72 -8.84
C VAL A 167 -2.20 3.70 -8.74
N GLY A 168 -2.78 3.87 -7.54
CA GLY A 168 -4.23 3.98 -7.36
C GLY A 168 -4.84 5.08 -8.22
N GLY A 169 -4.26 6.28 -8.20
CA GLY A 169 -4.71 7.39 -9.04
C GLY A 169 -4.47 7.19 -10.55
N LEU A 170 -3.46 6.40 -10.93
CA LEU A 170 -3.22 6.03 -12.33
C LEU A 170 -4.29 5.08 -12.88
N LEU A 171 -4.93 4.28 -12.03
CA LEU A 171 -5.96 3.32 -12.40
C LEU A 171 -7.37 3.93 -12.50
N ASP A 172 -7.57 5.16 -12.02
CA ASP A 172 -8.87 5.85 -12.06
C ASP A 172 -9.51 5.90 -13.46
N PRO A 173 -8.80 6.27 -14.56
CA PRO A 173 -9.39 6.28 -15.90
C PRO A 173 -9.86 4.90 -16.38
N ALA A 174 -9.15 3.83 -16.00
CA ALA A 174 -9.54 2.46 -16.34
C ALA A 174 -10.80 2.05 -15.58
N LYS A 175 -10.93 2.48 -14.32
CA LYS A 175 -12.14 2.27 -13.51
C LYS A 175 -13.35 3.00 -14.10
N GLU A 176 -13.18 4.25 -14.55
CA GLU A 176 -14.24 5.01 -15.22
C GLU A 176 -14.66 4.34 -16.53
N PHE A 177 -13.70 3.90 -17.34
CA PHE A 177 -13.96 3.17 -18.58
C PHE A 177 -14.77 1.88 -18.32
N LEU A 178 -14.38 1.07 -17.34
CA LEU A 178 -15.14 -0.14 -16.95
C LEU A 178 -16.54 0.20 -16.44
N SER A 179 -16.67 1.26 -15.63
CA SER A 179 -17.97 1.70 -15.11
C SER A 179 -18.94 2.10 -16.22
N SER A 180 -18.43 2.61 -17.35
CA SER A 180 -19.25 2.98 -18.51
C SER A 180 -19.94 1.79 -19.19
N PHE A 181 -19.41 0.57 -19.03
CA PHE A 181 -20.06 -0.65 -19.52
C PHE A 181 -21.06 -1.24 -18.51
N CYS A 182 -20.84 -1.04 -17.22
CA CYS A 182 -21.67 -1.63 -16.17
C CYS A 182 -22.87 -0.75 -15.80
N VAL A 183 -22.79 0.57 -16.00
CA VAL A 183 -23.88 1.50 -15.70
C VAL A 183 -24.71 1.76 -16.96
N ASP A 184 -25.81 1.03 -17.08
CA ASP A 184 -26.87 1.35 -18.03
C ASP A 184 -27.49 2.71 -17.65
N LYS A 185 -27.38 3.72 -18.52
CA LYS A 185 -27.89 5.09 -18.29
C LYS A 185 -29.39 5.15 -17.97
N SER A 186 -30.13 4.07 -18.18
CA SER A 186 -31.56 3.92 -17.86
C SER A 186 -31.87 3.92 -16.35
N ALA A 187 -30.91 3.55 -15.48
CA ALA A 187 -31.12 3.54 -14.03
C ALA A 187 -31.00 4.93 -13.37
N GLU A 188 -30.24 5.86 -13.95
CA GLU A 188 -30.11 7.23 -13.44
C GLU A 188 -31.32 8.12 -13.78
N ALA A 189 -31.98 7.87 -14.91
CA ALA A 189 -33.20 8.61 -15.29
C ALA A 189 -34.36 8.38 -14.30
N SER A 190 -34.41 7.23 -13.63
CA SER A 190 -35.46 6.91 -12.63
C SER A 190 -35.23 7.56 -11.26
N LYS A 191 -34.02 8.04 -10.94
CA LYS A 191 -33.73 8.66 -9.63
C LYS A 191 -33.85 10.19 -9.64
N LYS A 192 -34.02 10.81 -10.82
CA LYS A 192 -33.99 12.27 -10.98
C LYS A 192 -35.35 12.96 -10.99
N ASP A 193 -36.47 12.22 -10.93
CA ASP A 193 -37.81 12.82 -10.82
C ASP A 193 -38.63 12.18 -9.68
N PRO A 194 -38.44 12.61 -8.43
CA PRO A 194 -39.33 12.28 -7.32
C PRO A 194 -40.58 13.19 -7.22
N GLU A 195 -40.81 14.14 -8.14
CA GLU A 195 -41.83 15.20 -7.96
C GLU A 195 -43.08 15.10 -8.84
N LYS A 196 -43.34 13.95 -9.48
CA LYS A 196 -44.66 13.65 -10.08
C LYS A 196 -45.32 12.42 -9.46
N LYS A 197 -45.56 12.47 -8.16
CA LYS A 197 -46.67 11.76 -7.51
C LYS A 197 -47.45 12.79 -6.73
N PHE A 198 -48.77 12.84 -6.97
CA PHE A 198 -49.75 13.81 -6.45
C PHE A 198 -49.84 15.14 -7.22
N VAL A 199 -50.58 15.13 -8.33
CA VAL A 199 -51.95 15.73 -8.46
C VAL A 199 -52.71 14.93 -9.52
#